data_AF-A0A4Q4DMA6-F1
#
_entry.id   AF-A0A4Q4DMA6-F1
#
_cell.length_a   1.000
_cell.length_b   1.000
_cell.length_c   1.000
_cell.angle_alpha   90.00
_cell.angle_beta   90.00
_cell.angle_gamma   90.00
#
_symmetry.space_group_name_H-M   'P 1'
#
loop_
_entity.id
_entity.type
_entity.pdbx_description
1 polymer ?
#
loop_
_entity_poly.entity_id
_entity_poly.type
_entity_poly.pdbx_seq_one_letter_code
_entity_poly.pdbx_strand_id
1 'polypeptide(L)'
;MTAQALPDVPVFPHAHTVPAGTVLWRVHKTTRAVTEFNPRPADPYFGGSRFDGVTESPYPFLYAAPDPATALAEVLLRDRDFDLRLGVRVILGHEVAERTLSALEVTEDLRVVSLCSAVELAAVCQDGWLVEADGPQYAFTRRWARYLRDSAPWAQGLRWQARRNRPLESLMFFGDRRAPDALKPSATPPLPLGTPGGIARVNELLAPLRAVIFPPVTLPVGGSRDGAHTVG
;
A
#
# COMPACT_ATOMS: atom_id res chain seq x y z
N MET A 1 -18.89 1.64 8.09
CA MET A 1 -19.42 0.77 7.01
C MET A 1 -19.60 -0.63 7.57
N THR A 2 -20.63 -1.37 7.17
CA THR A 2 -20.93 -2.71 7.72
C THR A 2 -20.31 -3.79 6.84
N ALA A 3 -19.81 -4.87 7.45
CA ALA A 3 -19.26 -5.98 6.70
C ALA A 3 -20.32 -6.65 5.80
N GLN A 4 -19.93 -7.01 4.57
CA GLN A 4 -20.85 -7.57 3.59
C GLN A 4 -20.58 -9.06 3.36
N ALA A 5 -21.65 -9.84 3.25
CA ALA A 5 -21.61 -11.28 3.00
C ALA A 5 -21.23 -11.58 1.55
N LEU A 6 -20.69 -12.78 1.30
CA LEU A 6 -20.44 -13.27 -0.05
C LEU A 6 -21.77 -13.51 -0.79
N PRO A 7 -21.83 -13.29 -2.11
CA PRO A 7 -23.02 -13.56 -2.89
C PRO A 7 -23.17 -15.07 -3.14
N ASP A 8 -24.42 -15.54 -3.22
CA ASP A 8 -24.76 -16.92 -3.61
C ASP A 8 -24.78 -17.12 -5.15
N VAL A 9 -24.54 -16.05 -5.90
CA VAL A 9 -24.49 -16.04 -7.37
C VAL A 9 -23.05 -15.91 -7.87
N PRO A 10 -22.74 -16.39 -9.09
CA PRO A 10 -21.45 -16.15 -9.71
C PRO A 10 -21.19 -14.65 -9.90
N VAL A 11 -19.94 -14.26 -9.68
CA VAL A 11 -19.43 -12.92 -9.98
C VAL A 11 -18.60 -12.93 -11.26
N PHE A 12 -18.43 -11.76 -11.88
CA PHE A 12 -17.68 -11.60 -13.13
C PHE A 12 -16.58 -10.55 -12.96
N PRO A 13 -15.49 -10.86 -12.25
CA PRO A 13 -14.44 -9.89 -11.97
C PRO A 13 -13.81 -9.34 -13.25
N HIS A 14 -13.63 -8.03 -13.32
CA HIS A 14 -12.96 -7.39 -14.45
C HIS A 14 -11.44 -7.55 -14.34
N ALA A 15 -10.80 -7.87 -15.45
CA ALA A 15 -9.35 -7.98 -15.54
C ALA A 15 -8.71 -6.63 -15.85
N HIS A 16 -7.59 -6.35 -15.19
CA HIS A 16 -6.65 -5.30 -15.57
C HIS A 16 -5.28 -5.92 -15.80
N THR A 17 -4.60 -5.50 -16.86
CA THR A 17 -3.23 -5.93 -17.15
C THR A 17 -2.26 -4.90 -16.56
N VAL A 18 -1.33 -5.38 -15.74
CA VAL A 18 -0.13 -4.65 -15.33
C VAL A 18 0.96 -5.01 -16.34
N PRO A 19 1.34 -4.10 -17.25
CA PRO A 19 2.25 -4.43 -18.34
C PRO A 19 3.66 -4.78 -17.85
N ALA A 20 4.36 -5.62 -18.61
CA ALA A 20 5.80 -5.78 -18.49
C ALA A 20 6.51 -4.42 -18.58
N GLY A 21 7.58 -4.25 -17.81
CA GLY A 21 8.31 -2.99 -17.66
C GLY A 21 7.69 -2.01 -16.66
N THR A 22 6.51 -2.29 -16.09
CA THR A 22 5.91 -1.43 -15.07
C THR A 22 6.78 -1.41 -13.82
N VAL A 23 7.15 -0.20 -13.38
CA VAL A 23 7.81 0.00 -12.08
C VAL A 23 6.76 0.17 -10.99
N LEU A 24 6.86 -0.64 -9.96
CA LEU A 24 6.03 -0.60 -8.76
C LEU A 24 6.91 -0.35 -7.54
N TRP A 25 6.30 0.18 -6.50
CA TRP A 25 6.93 0.53 -5.23
C TRP A 25 6.31 -0.27 -4.11
N ARG A 26 7.13 -0.75 -3.18
CA ARG A 26 6.64 -1.40 -1.96
C ARG A 26 7.43 -0.93 -0.75
N VAL A 27 6.74 -0.89 0.38
CA VAL A 27 7.39 -0.80 1.69
C VAL A 27 7.44 -2.20 2.29
N HIS A 28 8.63 -2.63 2.72
CA HIS A 28 8.84 -3.95 3.32
C HIS A 28 9.78 -3.85 4.52
N LYS A 29 9.83 -4.91 5.34
CA LYS A 29 10.86 -5.03 6.37
C LYS A 29 12.23 -5.07 5.71
N THR A 30 13.20 -4.35 6.28
CA THR A 30 14.58 -4.28 5.75
C THR A 30 15.25 -5.65 5.67
N THR A 31 14.82 -6.60 6.51
CA THR A 31 15.34 -7.98 6.53
C THR A 31 14.76 -8.88 5.43
N ARG A 32 13.85 -8.37 4.59
CA ARG A 32 13.17 -9.12 3.52
C ARG A 32 13.64 -8.61 2.17
N ALA A 33 13.80 -9.51 1.20
CA ALA A 33 14.14 -9.08 -0.16
C ALA A 33 12.97 -8.34 -0.83
N VAL A 34 13.27 -7.43 -1.76
CA VAL A 34 12.25 -6.62 -2.45
C VAL A 34 11.26 -7.45 -3.27
N THR A 35 11.67 -8.61 -3.79
CA THR A 35 10.77 -9.53 -4.51
C THR A 35 10.15 -10.57 -3.59
N GLU A 36 10.47 -10.55 -2.29
CA GLU A 36 10.03 -11.59 -1.37
C GLU A 36 8.57 -11.41 -0.97
N PHE A 37 7.77 -12.42 -1.28
CA PHE A 37 6.37 -12.53 -0.85
C PHE A 37 6.32 -12.90 0.62
N ASN A 38 5.39 -12.35 1.38
CA ASN A 38 5.16 -12.80 2.75
C ASN A 38 4.51 -14.19 2.71
N PRO A 39 5.18 -15.27 3.15
CA PRO A 39 4.61 -16.61 3.11
C PRO A 39 3.70 -16.88 4.31
N ARG A 40 3.72 -16.01 5.33
CA ARG A 40 3.00 -16.24 6.58
C ARG A 40 1.53 -15.88 6.38
N PRO A 41 0.61 -16.85 6.50
CA PRO A 41 -0.81 -16.53 6.53
C PRO A 41 -1.11 -15.63 7.74
N ALA A 42 -2.08 -14.74 7.57
CA ALA A 42 -2.66 -14.00 8.68
C ALA A 42 -3.53 -14.91 9.54
N ASP A 43 -3.72 -14.51 10.81
CA ASP A 43 -4.76 -15.11 11.64
C ASP A 43 -6.14 -14.82 11.00
N PRO A 44 -7.08 -15.79 10.98
CA PRO A 44 -8.37 -15.61 10.33
C PRO A 44 -9.16 -14.41 10.87
N TYR A 45 -9.06 -14.12 12.17
CA TYR A 45 -9.89 -13.15 12.88
C TYR A 45 -9.14 -11.88 13.27
N PHE A 46 -7.84 -11.96 13.57
CA PHE A 46 -7.08 -10.86 14.16
C PHE A 46 -5.90 -10.39 13.31
N GLY A 47 -5.65 -9.08 13.29
CA GLY A 47 -4.49 -8.49 12.63
C GLY A 47 -4.46 -8.71 11.10
N GLY A 48 -3.25 -8.82 10.55
CA GLY A 48 -3.00 -8.95 9.12
C GLY A 48 -3.31 -7.67 8.32
N SER A 49 -3.46 -7.84 7.01
CA SER A 49 -3.87 -6.81 6.06
C SER A 49 -5.12 -7.25 5.30
N ARG A 50 -5.66 -6.32 4.49
CA ARG A 50 -6.98 -6.39 3.86
C ARG A 50 -7.23 -7.66 3.05
N PHE A 51 -6.22 -8.11 2.31
CA PHE A 51 -6.37 -9.23 1.37
C PHE A 51 -5.36 -10.34 1.62
N ASP A 52 -4.86 -10.51 2.85
CA ASP A 52 -3.88 -11.55 3.15
C ASP A 52 -4.48 -12.96 3.04
N GLY A 53 -3.65 -13.93 2.68
CA GLY A 53 -3.99 -15.35 2.83
C GLY A 53 -4.17 -15.71 4.30
N VAL A 54 -5.10 -16.61 4.59
CA VAL A 54 -5.40 -17.13 5.94
C VAL A 54 -5.03 -18.60 6.04
N THR A 55 -4.96 -19.15 7.24
CA THR A 55 -4.57 -20.55 7.49
C THR A 55 -5.38 -21.58 6.71
N GLU A 56 -6.67 -21.32 6.47
CA GLU A 56 -7.58 -22.21 5.73
C GLU A 56 -7.44 -22.10 4.21
N SER A 57 -6.74 -21.08 3.73
CA SER A 57 -6.49 -20.81 2.31
C SER A 57 -5.21 -19.98 2.17
N PRO A 58 -4.03 -20.57 2.49
CA PRO A 58 -2.80 -19.81 2.53
C PRO A 58 -2.31 -19.54 1.11
N TYR A 59 -1.84 -18.32 0.90
CA TYR A 59 -1.06 -17.95 -0.28
C TYR A 59 -0.04 -16.90 0.14
N PRO A 60 1.20 -16.94 -0.38
CA PRO A 60 2.13 -15.84 -0.18
C PRO A 60 1.60 -14.58 -0.87
N PHE A 61 1.89 -13.40 -0.33
CA PHE A 61 1.40 -12.14 -0.91
C PHE A 61 2.45 -11.04 -0.92
N LEU A 62 2.32 -10.11 -1.86
CA LEU A 62 3.16 -8.91 -1.97
C LEU A 62 2.27 -7.72 -2.33
N TYR A 63 2.31 -6.68 -1.49
CA TYR A 63 1.64 -5.41 -1.76
C TYR A 63 2.61 -4.45 -2.42
N ALA A 64 2.13 -3.73 -3.43
CA ALA A 64 2.87 -2.68 -4.13
C ALA A 64 1.91 -1.59 -4.63
N ALA A 65 2.45 -0.47 -5.09
CA ALA A 65 1.71 0.60 -5.74
C ALA A 65 2.54 1.19 -6.89
N PRO A 66 1.93 1.79 -7.93
CA PRO A 66 2.69 2.42 -9.01
C PRO A 66 3.46 3.68 -8.56
N ASP A 67 3.09 4.24 -7.41
CA ASP A 67 3.64 5.50 -6.89
C ASP A 67 4.27 5.29 -5.49
N PRO A 68 5.48 5.86 -5.23
CA PRO A 68 6.17 5.68 -3.96
C PRO A 68 5.42 6.29 -2.77
N ALA A 69 4.76 7.44 -2.94
CA ALA A 69 4.00 8.07 -1.86
C ALA A 69 2.76 7.23 -1.49
N THR A 70 2.15 6.56 -2.46
CA THR A 70 1.05 5.62 -2.29
C THR A 70 1.49 4.38 -1.53
N ALA A 71 2.62 3.79 -1.90
CA ALA A 71 3.19 2.66 -1.17
C ALA A 71 3.50 3.01 0.30
N LEU A 72 4.03 4.21 0.55
CA LEU A 72 4.23 4.74 1.90
C LEU A 72 2.90 4.98 2.63
N ALA A 73 1.91 5.58 1.96
CA ALA A 73 0.62 5.90 2.55
C ALA A 73 -0.16 4.65 2.98
N GLU A 74 -0.16 3.59 2.17
CA GLU A 74 -0.82 2.33 2.53
C GLU A 74 -0.20 1.63 3.74
N VAL A 75 1.08 1.87 4.04
CA VAL A 75 1.73 1.28 5.21
C VAL A 75 1.67 2.21 6.43
N LEU A 76 1.92 3.50 6.24
CA LEU A 76 2.10 4.45 7.34
C LEU A 76 0.83 5.24 7.66
N LEU A 77 -0.11 5.36 6.73
CA LEU A 77 -1.30 6.21 6.88
C LEU A 77 -2.61 5.42 6.90
N ARG A 78 -2.59 4.11 6.61
CA ARG A 78 -3.81 3.29 6.48
C ARG A 78 -4.74 3.47 7.67
N ASP A 79 -4.26 3.28 8.89
CA ASP A 79 -5.06 3.31 10.13
C ASP A 79 -4.83 4.62 10.92
N ARG A 80 -4.41 5.68 10.22
CA ARG A 80 -3.98 6.93 10.85
C ARG A 80 -4.86 8.10 10.44
N ASP A 81 -5.40 8.76 11.45
CA ASP A 81 -6.17 9.98 11.30
C ASP A 81 -5.33 11.23 11.54
N PHE A 82 -5.91 12.37 11.19
CA PHE A 82 -5.28 13.66 11.43
C PHE A 82 -5.24 13.96 12.92
N ASP A 83 -4.10 14.45 13.39
CA ASP A 83 -4.06 15.23 14.61
C ASP A 83 -4.75 16.56 14.33
N LEU A 84 -5.91 16.80 14.97
CA LEU A 84 -6.73 17.98 14.71
C LEU A 84 -6.12 19.29 15.25
N ARG A 85 -5.13 19.20 16.15
CA ARG A 85 -4.41 20.38 16.66
C ARG A 85 -3.29 20.79 15.71
N LEU A 86 -2.59 19.81 15.14
CA LEU A 86 -1.47 20.06 14.23
C LEU A 86 -1.89 20.13 12.75
N GLY A 87 -3.06 19.60 12.41
CA GLY A 87 -3.54 19.50 11.03
C GLY A 87 -2.69 18.57 10.16
N VAL A 88 -2.02 17.59 10.75
CA VAL A 88 -1.16 16.61 10.07
C VAL A 88 -1.35 15.21 10.66
N ARG A 89 -1.03 14.17 9.88
CA ARG A 89 -0.88 12.80 10.37
C ARG A 89 0.55 12.63 10.90
N VAL A 90 0.67 12.26 12.17
CA VAL A 90 1.97 12.08 12.81
C VAL A 90 2.41 10.62 12.73
N ILE A 91 3.57 10.38 12.12
CA ILE A 91 4.23 9.07 12.04
C ILE A 91 5.35 9.03 13.08
N LEU A 92 5.45 7.95 13.84
CA LEU A 92 6.50 7.78 14.84
C LEU A 92 7.74 7.16 14.21
N GLY A 93 8.94 7.62 14.60
CA GLY A 93 10.20 7.14 14.00
C GLY A 93 10.41 5.62 14.07
N HIS A 94 9.94 4.97 15.13
CA HIS A 94 10.02 3.50 15.25
C HIS A 94 9.15 2.77 14.20
N GLU A 95 8.10 3.42 13.67
CA GLU A 95 7.28 2.86 12.59
C GLU A 95 8.00 2.85 11.25
N VAL A 96 9.14 3.52 11.10
CA VAL A 96 9.93 3.51 9.87
C VAL A 96 11.32 2.89 10.03
N ALA A 97 11.80 2.75 11.27
CA ALA A 97 13.16 2.30 11.60
C ALA A 97 13.62 1.03 10.85
N GLU A 98 12.77 0.01 10.79
CA GLU A 98 13.08 -1.30 10.19
C GLU A 98 12.40 -1.52 8.84
N ARG A 99 12.03 -0.44 8.16
CA ARG A 99 11.35 -0.51 6.86
C ARG A 99 12.23 0.07 5.75
N THR A 100 12.06 -0.48 4.57
CA THR A 100 12.70 -0.02 3.34
C THR A 100 11.62 0.21 2.29
N LEU A 101 11.68 1.35 1.60
CA LEU A 101 10.93 1.59 0.37
C LEU A 101 11.81 1.16 -0.80
N SER A 102 11.30 0.25 -1.63
CA SER A 102 12.04 -0.29 -2.77
C SER A 102 11.15 -0.30 -4.00
N ALA A 103 11.78 -0.11 -5.16
CA ALA A 103 11.14 -0.28 -6.45
C ALA A 103 11.38 -1.69 -7.01
N LEU A 104 10.39 -2.23 -7.70
CA LEU A 104 10.42 -3.50 -8.43
C LEU A 104 9.85 -3.30 -9.83
N GLU A 105 10.30 -4.11 -10.77
CA GLU A 105 9.85 -4.08 -12.16
C GLU A 105 9.10 -5.37 -12.47
N VAL A 106 7.95 -5.23 -13.13
CA VAL A 106 7.17 -6.33 -13.66
C VAL A 106 7.83 -6.83 -14.94
N THR A 107 8.09 -8.14 -15.07
CA THR A 107 8.87 -8.70 -16.20
C THR A 107 8.00 -9.33 -17.28
N GLU A 108 6.74 -9.62 -16.97
CA GLU A 108 5.73 -10.17 -17.87
C GLU A 108 4.39 -9.48 -17.62
N ASP A 109 3.47 -9.51 -18.59
CA ASP A 109 2.13 -8.97 -18.39
C ASP A 109 1.39 -9.75 -17.29
N LEU A 110 1.05 -9.06 -16.19
CA LEU A 110 0.32 -9.65 -15.07
C LEU A 110 -1.15 -9.27 -15.11
N ARG A 111 -2.05 -10.25 -14.94
CA ARG A 111 -3.49 -10.00 -14.88
C ARG A 111 -3.99 -9.95 -13.45
N VAL A 112 -4.63 -8.86 -13.06
CA VAL A 112 -5.20 -8.66 -11.72
C VAL A 112 -6.70 -8.39 -11.80
N VAL A 113 -7.45 -8.72 -10.75
CA VAL A 113 -8.84 -8.27 -10.61
C VAL A 113 -8.82 -6.78 -10.29
N SER A 114 -9.54 -5.99 -11.07
CA SER A 114 -9.70 -4.55 -10.84
C SER A 114 -10.92 -4.28 -9.97
N LEU A 115 -10.77 -3.43 -8.96
CA LEU A 115 -11.80 -2.99 -8.01
C LEU A 115 -11.75 -1.45 -7.87
N CYS A 116 -11.40 -0.73 -8.95
CA CYS A 116 -11.08 0.70 -8.92
C CYS A 116 -12.29 1.61 -9.21
N SER A 117 -13.39 1.06 -9.70
CA SER A 117 -14.60 1.80 -10.07
C SER A 117 -15.86 1.15 -9.54
N ALA A 118 -16.95 1.91 -9.48
CA ALA A 118 -18.26 1.38 -9.10
C ALA A 118 -18.72 0.24 -10.01
N VAL A 119 -18.39 0.29 -11.31
CA VAL A 119 -18.72 -0.77 -12.28
C VAL A 119 -17.96 -2.06 -11.95
N GLU A 120 -16.66 -1.95 -11.69
CA GLU A 120 -15.81 -3.10 -11.36
C GLU A 120 -16.18 -3.72 -10.00
N LEU A 121 -16.52 -2.90 -9.01
CA LEU A 121 -17.01 -3.36 -7.71
C LEU A 121 -18.39 -4.04 -7.85
N ALA A 122 -19.31 -3.47 -8.63
CA ALA A 122 -20.62 -4.07 -8.88
C ALA A 122 -20.53 -5.41 -9.60
N ALA A 123 -19.54 -5.58 -10.50
CA ALA A 123 -19.29 -6.84 -11.19
C ALA A 123 -18.91 -8.00 -10.25
N VAL A 124 -18.48 -7.67 -9.02
CA VAL A 124 -18.23 -8.63 -7.94
C VAL A 124 -19.24 -8.53 -6.79
N CYS A 125 -20.39 -7.90 -7.04
CA CYS A 125 -21.45 -7.69 -6.06
C CYS A 125 -20.98 -6.94 -4.80
N GLN A 126 -20.13 -5.92 -4.97
CA GLN A 126 -19.57 -5.12 -3.89
C GLN A 126 -19.63 -3.62 -4.16
N ASP A 127 -19.32 -2.86 -3.11
CA ASP A 127 -19.17 -1.41 -3.14
C ASP A 127 -17.83 -0.98 -2.51
N GLY A 128 -17.69 0.32 -2.23
CA GLY A 128 -16.48 0.90 -1.65
C GLY A 128 -16.06 0.25 -0.33
N TRP A 129 -16.96 -0.40 0.42
CA TRP A 129 -16.60 -1.09 1.67
C TRP A 129 -15.46 -2.07 1.49
N LEU A 130 -15.46 -2.88 0.42
CA LEU A 130 -14.43 -3.91 0.21
C LEU A 130 -13.01 -3.35 0.18
N VAL A 131 -12.86 -2.14 -0.39
CA VAL A 131 -11.56 -1.49 -0.62
C VAL A 131 -11.25 -0.39 0.40
N GLU A 132 -12.25 0.07 1.14
CA GLU A 132 -12.12 1.13 2.15
C GLU A 132 -12.22 0.64 3.60
N ALA A 133 -12.56 -0.63 3.81
CA ALA A 133 -12.56 -1.28 5.13
C ALA A 133 -11.25 -1.04 5.90
N ASP A 134 -11.40 -0.90 7.22
CA ASP A 134 -10.30 -0.75 8.17
C ASP A 134 -9.96 -2.07 8.88
N GLY A 135 -8.91 -2.03 9.71
CA GLY A 135 -8.35 -3.20 10.40
C GLY A 135 -9.37 -4.15 11.04
N PRO A 136 -10.34 -3.65 11.83
CA PRO A 136 -11.38 -4.49 12.45
C PRO A 136 -12.21 -5.33 11.47
N GLN A 137 -12.27 -4.93 10.19
CA GLN A 137 -13.07 -5.59 9.17
C GLN A 137 -12.24 -6.51 8.26
N TYR A 138 -10.91 -6.59 8.45
CA TYR A 138 -10.04 -7.35 7.54
C TYR A 138 -10.33 -8.85 7.50
N ALA A 139 -10.89 -9.43 8.57
CA ALA A 139 -11.35 -10.83 8.53
C ALA A 139 -12.36 -11.06 7.38
N PHE A 140 -13.27 -10.10 7.15
CA PHE A 140 -14.26 -10.19 6.09
C PHE A 140 -13.66 -9.92 4.70
N THR A 141 -12.77 -8.92 4.57
CA THR A 141 -12.14 -8.64 3.28
C THR A 141 -11.17 -9.75 2.84
N ARG A 142 -10.55 -10.48 3.77
CA ARG A 142 -9.76 -11.69 3.46
C ARG A 142 -10.63 -12.84 2.94
N ARG A 143 -11.83 -13.02 3.50
CA ARG A 143 -12.83 -13.96 2.95
C ARG A 143 -13.20 -13.56 1.52
N TRP A 144 -13.38 -12.27 1.25
CA TRP A 144 -13.58 -11.76 -0.10
C TRP A 144 -12.38 -11.98 -1.02
N ALA A 145 -11.15 -11.76 -0.56
CA ALA A 145 -9.95 -12.04 -1.35
C ALA A 145 -9.89 -13.51 -1.78
N ARG A 146 -10.18 -14.45 -0.87
CA ARG A 146 -10.31 -15.88 -1.19
C ARG A 146 -11.40 -16.11 -2.23
N TYR A 147 -12.60 -15.59 -2.02
CA TYR A 147 -13.72 -15.78 -2.94
C TYR A 147 -13.44 -15.26 -4.35
N LEU A 148 -12.84 -14.06 -4.46
CA LEU A 148 -12.43 -13.49 -5.75
C LEU A 148 -11.31 -14.30 -6.40
N ARG A 149 -10.34 -14.75 -5.60
CA ARG A 149 -9.26 -15.62 -6.06
C ARG A 149 -9.80 -16.94 -6.62
N ASP A 150 -10.79 -17.54 -5.99
CA ASP A 150 -11.43 -18.79 -6.45
C ASP A 150 -12.33 -18.56 -7.68
N SER A 151 -13.05 -17.44 -7.72
CA SER A 151 -13.93 -17.06 -8.84
C SER A 151 -13.17 -16.62 -10.10
N ALA A 152 -11.93 -16.14 -9.94
CA ALA A 152 -11.04 -15.76 -11.04
C ALA A 152 -9.72 -16.56 -10.96
N PRO A 153 -9.68 -17.82 -11.44
CA PRO A 153 -8.47 -18.64 -11.48
C PRO A 153 -7.32 -18.01 -12.28
N TRP A 154 -7.66 -17.15 -13.26
CA TRP A 154 -6.71 -16.40 -14.08
C TRP A 154 -6.03 -15.24 -13.34
N ALA A 155 -6.57 -14.80 -12.19
CA ALA A 155 -6.09 -13.62 -11.50
C ALA A 155 -4.80 -13.91 -10.72
N GLN A 156 -3.78 -13.10 -10.98
CA GLN A 156 -2.46 -13.12 -10.35
C GLN A 156 -2.35 -12.09 -9.22
N GLY A 157 -3.41 -11.34 -8.95
CA GLY A 157 -3.49 -10.33 -7.91
C GLY A 157 -4.81 -9.56 -7.89
N LEU A 158 -4.88 -8.55 -7.03
CA LEU A 158 -5.99 -7.60 -6.88
C LEU A 158 -5.47 -6.17 -7.02
N ARG A 159 -6.29 -5.27 -7.53
CA ARG A 159 -6.00 -3.83 -7.68
C ARG A 159 -7.20 -3.00 -7.20
N TRP A 160 -6.95 -1.95 -6.42
CA TRP A 160 -7.99 -1.06 -5.89
C TRP A 160 -7.47 0.37 -5.70
N GLN A 161 -8.36 1.33 -5.53
CA GLN A 161 -7.97 2.71 -5.22
C GLN A 161 -7.41 2.83 -3.79
N ALA A 162 -6.27 3.51 -3.64
CA ALA A 162 -5.63 3.74 -2.36
C ALA A 162 -6.43 4.77 -1.54
N ARG A 163 -7.03 4.33 -0.43
CA ARG A 163 -7.94 5.14 0.41
C ARG A 163 -7.33 6.47 0.84
N ARG A 164 -6.02 6.49 1.12
CA ARG A 164 -5.31 7.68 1.61
C ARG A 164 -4.57 8.47 0.52
N ASN A 165 -4.65 8.06 -0.75
CA ASN A 165 -3.99 8.75 -1.87
C ASN A 165 -4.80 8.65 -3.19
N ARG A 166 -6.12 8.88 -3.12
CA ARG A 166 -6.97 8.84 -4.32
C ARG A 166 -6.58 9.93 -5.32
N PRO A 167 -6.69 9.69 -6.65
CA PRO A 167 -7.24 8.48 -7.30
C PRO A 167 -6.19 7.39 -7.55
N LEU A 168 -4.99 7.48 -6.96
CA LEU A 168 -3.94 6.48 -7.16
C LEU A 168 -4.32 5.13 -6.54
N GLU A 169 -3.56 4.11 -6.91
CA GLU A 169 -3.98 2.72 -6.77
C GLU A 169 -2.95 1.89 -6.01
N SER A 170 -3.47 0.82 -5.41
CA SER A 170 -2.71 -0.20 -4.71
C SER A 170 -2.95 -1.54 -5.37
N LEU A 171 -1.92 -2.37 -5.35
CA LEU A 171 -1.94 -3.73 -5.87
C LEU A 171 -1.50 -4.71 -4.80
N MET A 172 -2.00 -5.93 -4.92
CA MET A 172 -1.46 -7.10 -4.25
C MET A 172 -1.34 -8.24 -5.25
N PHE A 173 -0.25 -8.99 -5.19
CA PHE A 173 -0.01 -10.16 -6.03
C PHE A 173 -0.09 -11.46 -5.22
N PHE A 174 -0.64 -12.51 -5.83
CA PHE A 174 -0.70 -13.86 -5.28
C PHE A 174 0.58 -14.65 -5.61
N GLY A 175 1.34 -14.98 -4.57
CA GLY A 175 2.64 -15.65 -4.57
C GLY A 175 2.76 -16.89 -5.46
N ASP A 176 1.66 -17.61 -5.58
CA ASP A 176 1.53 -18.94 -6.17
C ASP A 176 0.90 -18.94 -7.57
N ARG A 177 0.60 -17.78 -8.15
CA ARG A 177 -0.09 -17.64 -9.45
C ARG A 177 0.70 -16.89 -10.52
N ARG A 178 2.03 -16.92 -10.45
CA ARG A 178 2.91 -16.30 -11.46
C ARG A 178 4.25 -17.01 -11.51
N ALA A 179 5.03 -16.72 -12.54
CA ALA A 179 6.40 -17.20 -12.60
C ALA A 179 7.25 -16.62 -11.46
N PRO A 180 8.25 -17.35 -10.92
CA PRO A 180 9.10 -16.85 -9.84
C PRO A 180 9.81 -15.53 -10.16
N ASP A 181 10.10 -15.28 -11.44
CA ASP A 181 10.82 -14.14 -11.99
C ASP A 181 9.90 -13.03 -12.55
N ALA A 182 8.58 -13.17 -12.39
CA ALA A 182 7.57 -12.18 -12.80
C ALA A 182 7.78 -10.78 -12.20
N LEU A 183 8.50 -10.69 -11.08
CA LEU A 183 8.90 -9.45 -10.43
C LEU A 183 10.40 -9.49 -10.14
N LYS A 184 11.12 -8.44 -10.53
CA LYS A 184 12.56 -8.28 -10.23
C LYS A 184 12.83 -6.95 -9.51
N PRO A 185 13.95 -6.82 -8.77
CA PRO A 185 14.38 -5.51 -8.28
C PRO A 185 14.55 -4.50 -9.43
N SER A 186 14.11 -3.27 -9.23
CA SER A 186 14.40 -2.17 -10.16
C SER A 186 15.84 -1.68 -9.99
N ALA A 187 16.35 -0.93 -10.97
CA ALA A 187 17.65 -0.24 -10.87
C ALA A 187 17.64 0.90 -9.84
N THR A 188 16.46 1.39 -9.43
CA THR A 188 16.32 2.43 -8.41
C THR A 188 16.83 1.91 -7.05
N PRO A 189 17.80 2.58 -6.41
CA PRO A 189 18.31 2.16 -5.12
C PRO A 189 17.21 2.08 -4.05
N PRO A 190 17.24 1.06 -3.17
CA PRO A 190 16.32 0.99 -2.04
C PRO A 190 16.58 2.16 -1.07
N LEU A 191 15.52 2.64 -0.44
CA LEU A 191 15.55 3.71 0.55
C LEU A 191 15.24 3.15 1.94
N PRO A 192 16.26 2.94 2.81
CA PRO A 192 16.04 2.58 4.20
C PRO A 192 15.40 3.74 4.96
N LEU A 193 14.18 3.54 5.46
CA LEU A 193 13.34 4.62 5.98
C LEU A 193 13.76 5.12 7.36
N GLY A 194 14.50 4.30 8.12
CA GLY A 194 15.03 4.66 9.45
C GLY A 194 16.25 5.57 9.45
N THR A 195 16.84 5.85 8.28
CA THR A 195 18.02 6.72 8.16
C THR A 195 17.61 8.20 8.10
N PRO A 196 18.49 9.16 8.46
CA PRO A 196 18.18 10.59 8.32
C PRO A 196 17.73 10.98 6.90
N GLY A 197 18.40 10.45 5.86
CA GLY A 197 18.02 10.65 4.46
C GLY A 197 16.68 10.00 4.11
N GLY A 198 16.42 8.79 4.62
CA GLY A 198 15.13 8.09 4.50
C GLY A 198 13.98 8.89 5.09
N ILE A 199 14.15 9.40 6.32
CA ILE A 199 13.16 10.22 7.02
C ILE A 199 12.87 11.50 6.23
N ALA A 200 13.91 12.22 5.79
CA ALA A 200 13.74 13.44 4.99
C ALA A 200 12.97 13.17 3.70
N ARG A 201 13.31 12.09 2.99
CA ARG A 201 12.64 11.71 1.74
C ARG A 201 11.20 11.24 1.95
N VAL A 202 10.90 10.51 3.03
CA VAL A 202 9.51 10.15 3.37
C VAL A 202 8.69 11.39 3.68
N ASN A 203 9.23 12.34 4.45
CA ASN A 203 8.54 13.59 4.74
C ASN A 203 8.25 14.39 3.47
N GLU A 204 9.18 14.44 2.53
CA GLU A 204 8.97 15.07 1.22
C GLU A 204 7.86 14.38 0.42
N LEU A 205 7.92 13.05 0.29
CA LEU A 205 6.93 12.25 -0.46
C LEU A 205 5.52 12.31 0.15
N LEU A 206 5.42 12.41 1.47
CA LEU A 206 4.14 12.42 2.18
C LEU A 206 3.62 13.82 2.54
N ALA A 207 4.39 14.88 2.28
CA ALA A 207 3.97 16.26 2.52
C ALA A 207 2.63 16.62 1.83
N PRO A 208 2.37 16.22 0.56
CA PRO A 208 1.08 16.47 -0.08
C PRO A 208 -0.11 15.80 0.63
N LEU A 209 0.14 14.69 1.32
CA LEU A 209 -0.86 13.96 2.12
C LEU A 209 -0.95 14.46 3.57
N ARG A 210 -0.25 15.57 3.87
CA ARG A 210 -0.15 16.21 5.18
C ARG A 210 0.27 15.21 6.25
N ALA A 211 1.31 14.43 5.99
CA ALA A 211 1.89 13.51 6.96
C ALA A 211 3.40 13.74 7.15
N VAL A 212 3.87 13.52 8.38
CA VAL A 212 5.26 13.81 8.79
C VAL A 212 5.73 12.83 9.86
N ILE A 213 7.00 12.45 9.80
CA ILE A 213 7.70 11.68 10.84
C ILE A 213 8.17 12.63 11.95
N PHE A 214 7.88 12.30 13.21
CA PHE A 214 8.20 13.12 14.40
C PHE A 214 9.53 12.70 15.09
N PRO A 215 10.29 13.66 15.68
CA PRO A 215 10.04 15.10 15.74
C PRO A 215 10.42 15.78 14.43
N PRO A 216 9.72 16.87 14.06
CA PRO A 216 10.00 17.58 12.82
C PRO A 216 11.48 17.98 12.81
N VAL A 217 12.18 17.68 11.71
CA VAL A 217 13.39 18.43 11.37
C VAL A 217 12.91 19.88 11.25
N THR A 218 13.40 20.76 12.12
CA THR A 218 13.14 22.19 12.04
C THR A 218 13.58 22.64 10.66
N LEU A 219 12.64 22.96 9.76
CA LEU A 219 12.99 23.64 8.52
C LEU A 219 13.62 24.98 8.92
N PRO A 220 14.79 25.36 8.37
CA PRO A 220 15.32 26.69 8.61
C PRO A 220 14.27 27.69 8.15
N VAL A 221 13.73 28.47 9.08
CA VAL A 221 13.02 29.69 8.73
C VAL A 221 14.05 30.55 8.02
N GLY A 222 13.87 30.75 6.71
CA GLY A 222 14.82 31.44 5.85
C GLY A 222 15.33 32.72 6.50
N GLY A 223 16.64 32.78 6.68
CA GLY A 223 17.31 33.97 7.15
C GLY A 223 17.32 35.07 6.08
N SER A 224 16.91 36.25 6.53
CA SER A 224 17.52 37.55 6.28
C SER A 224 16.65 38.55 5.54
N ARG A 225 16.37 39.66 6.23
CA ARG A 225 16.77 40.97 5.72
C ARG A 225 17.60 41.68 6.77
N ASP A 226 18.82 41.98 6.36
CA ASP A 226 19.69 43.02 6.92
C ASP A 226 18.94 44.33 7.20
N GLY A 227 19.45 45.05 8.17
CA GLY A 227 19.04 46.42 8.45
C GLY A 227 19.78 46.99 9.64
N ALA A 228 21.10 47.08 9.54
CA ALA A 228 21.90 47.91 10.41
C ALA A 228 21.33 49.34 10.41
N HIS A 229 20.95 49.84 11.59
CA HIS A 229 20.88 51.27 11.85
C HIS A 229 21.52 51.57 13.20
N THR A 230 22.80 51.94 13.12
CA THR A 230 23.48 52.80 14.09
C THR A 230 23.08 54.24 13.76
N VAL A 231 22.45 54.98 14.68
CA VAL A 231 22.60 56.44 14.84
C VAL A 231 22.11 56.82 16.25
N GLY A 232 22.92 57.59 16.99
CA GLY A 232 22.46 58.52 18.04
C GLY A 232 22.90 58.20 19.44
#